data_AF-A0A956GBY8-F1
#
_entry.id   AF-A0A956GBY8-F1
#
_cell.length_a   1.000
_cell.length_b   1.000
_cell.length_c   1.000
_cell.angle_alpha   90.00
_cell.angle_beta   90.00
_cell.angle_gamma   90.00
#
_symmetry.space_group_name_H-M   'P 1'
#
loop_
_entity.id
_entity.type
_entity.pdbx_description
1 polymer ?
#
loop_
_entity_poly.entity_id
_entity_poly.type
_entity_poly.pdbx_seq_one_letter_code
_entity_poly.pdbx_strand_id
1 'polypeptide(L)'
;MLCALGLVVVVVTTGGCLDWNASRLEGDGRTDQGIDGDAGKDTTGDAPKDMPGDGDASDDASDTTRDQPIGDSTHDSDGDMSRDGTPDTPDAGADSMDAMPDTTRDGIRIDGDLGALRGNGSGCATNSQCLSGWCIDGVCCNKQCDGKCETCSANPGICQPVAEGSLPPSGKTCPTGSGCNEDGRCDGVGRCRTKPLGSTCSTATCTSTTYNVPKICNAAASCVNASATTTISCGSYKCSATTVCQAPCGSNGNCSTGGNTCSGGKCNGTLYPLGTACNQGTECASGICQQGFCCLTSCSGPCKSCGVAGLEGQCVDVPAGEPSVAGGCAVNGCTTDGRCDGNGACRTTRDGTPCGTKPVECTGTTDGTLTMRTCQSGQCTEMKMTCGKYKCQNGTSCLGRCSTGSHCAQGFTCNQTTRNCQ
;
A
#
# COMPACT_ATOMS: atom_id res chain seq x y z
N MET A 1 -54.72 -45.97 -27.24
CA MET A 1 -55.47 -46.50 -26.09
C MET A 1 -54.97 -45.74 -24.85
N LEU A 2 -55.81 -44.82 -24.35
CA LEU A 2 -55.78 -43.98 -23.12
C LEU A 2 -54.49 -43.24 -22.71
N CYS A 3 -54.42 -41.89 -22.73
CA CYS A 3 -55.02 -40.84 -21.86
C CYS A 3 -54.46 -40.74 -20.42
N ALA A 4 -53.80 -39.61 -20.10
CA ALA A 4 -54.12 -38.76 -18.94
C ALA A 4 -53.36 -37.42 -19.00
N LEU A 5 -54.12 -36.33 -19.15
CA LEU A 5 -53.72 -34.93 -18.95
C LEU A 5 -53.81 -34.59 -17.45
N GLY A 6 -52.81 -33.89 -16.91
CA GLY A 6 -52.83 -33.31 -15.56
C GLY A 6 -52.85 -31.78 -15.63
N LEU A 7 -54.04 -31.21 -15.48
CA LEU A 7 -54.33 -29.78 -15.37
C LEU A 7 -54.05 -29.32 -13.92
N VAL A 8 -53.16 -28.35 -13.71
CA VAL A 8 -53.00 -27.68 -12.40
C VAL A 8 -53.73 -26.34 -12.44
N VAL A 9 -54.79 -26.25 -11.64
CA VAL A 9 -55.58 -25.04 -11.38
C VAL A 9 -54.83 -24.21 -10.33
N VAL A 10 -54.41 -22.99 -10.68
CA VAL A 10 -53.96 -21.99 -9.71
C VAL A 10 -55.14 -21.09 -9.39
N VAL A 11 -55.64 -21.22 -8.16
CA VAL A 11 -56.66 -20.36 -7.57
C VAL A 11 -56.02 -19.01 -7.23
N VAL A 12 -56.54 -17.94 -7.83
CA VAL A 12 -56.23 -16.56 -7.45
C VAL A 12 -57.16 -16.16 -6.30
N THR A 13 -56.60 -15.97 -5.10
CA THR A 13 -57.26 -15.24 -4.01
C THR A 13 -56.57 -13.91 -3.79
N THR A 14 -57.33 -12.84 -3.97
CA THR A 14 -57.02 -11.45 -3.63
C THR A 14 -56.89 -11.26 -2.12
N GLY A 15 -55.79 -10.67 -1.66
CA GLY A 15 -55.58 -10.22 -0.27
C GLY A 15 -54.85 -8.88 -0.30
N GLY A 16 -55.47 -7.86 0.31
CA GLY A 16 -55.14 -6.44 0.16
C GLY A 16 -53.87 -5.96 0.86
N CYS A 17 -53.39 -4.80 0.41
CA CYS A 17 -52.36 -4.00 1.05
C CYS A 17 -53.01 -2.97 1.97
N LEU A 18 -52.53 -2.91 3.22
CA LEU A 18 -52.89 -1.90 4.21
C LEU A 18 -52.14 -0.60 3.94
N ASP A 19 -52.89 0.50 4.05
CA ASP A 19 -52.43 1.88 4.08
C ASP A 19 -51.40 2.13 5.19
N TRP A 20 -50.33 2.87 4.87
CA TRP A 20 -49.59 3.63 5.85
C TRP A 20 -49.47 5.10 5.42
N ASN A 21 -49.88 5.93 6.36
CA ASN A 21 -50.22 7.34 6.28
C ASN A 21 -48.95 8.20 6.21
N ALA A 22 -48.82 9.04 5.18
CA ALA A 22 -47.87 10.15 5.14
C ALA A 22 -48.65 11.45 4.95
N SER A 23 -48.64 12.27 5.99
CA SER A 23 -49.34 13.54 6.05
C SER A 23 -48.64 14.64 5.25
N ARG A 24 -49.50 15.42 4.60
CA ARG A 24 -49.32 16.69 3.88
C ARG A 24 -48.29 17.66 4.48
N LEU A 25 -47.56 18.34 3.59
CA LEU A 25 -47.46 19.80 3.64
C LEU A 25 -47.69 20.37 2.22
N GLU A 26 -48.56 21.36 2.18
CA GLU A 26 -49.06 22.08 1.01
C GLU A 26 -48.02 23.08 0.47
N GLY A 27 -48.13 23.41 -0.81
CA GLY A 27 -47.35 24.46 -1.46
C GLY A 27 -47.68 24.58 -2.94
N ASP A 28 -48.77 25.28 -3.24
CA ASP A 28 -49.13 25.82 -4.57
C ASP A 28 -47.90 26.45 -5.25
N GLY A 29 -47.61 26.24 -6.53
CA GLY A 29 -48.52 26.45 -7.66
C GLY A 29 -48.30 27.84 -8.24
N ARG A 30 -47.28 28.01 -9.11
CA ARG A 30 -47.24 29.05 -10.15
C ARG A 30 -46.27 28.67 -11.27
N THR A 31 -46.87 28.35 -12.40
CA THR A 31 -46.28 28.32 -13.74
C THR A 31 -45.95 29.74 -14.19
N ASP A 32 -44.79 29.95 -14.79
CA ASP A 32 -44.68 30.80 -15.98
C ASP A 32 -43.47 30.39 -16.83
N GLN A 33 -43.73 30.31 -18.14
CA GLN A 33 -42.79 29.99 -19.20
C GLN A 33 -41.91 31.20 -19.52
N GLY A 34 -40.66 30.98 -19.94
CA GLY A 34 -39.79 32.07 -20.39
C GLY A 34 -38.41 31.63 -20.90
N ILE A 35 -38.42 30.96 -22.04
CA ILE A 35 -37.55 31.12 -23.23
C ILE A 35 -36.02 31.18 -23.04
N ASP A 36 -35.38 30.35 -23.86
CA ASP A 36 -33.95 30.13 -24.12
C ASP A 36 -33.09 31.39 -24.32
N GLY A 37 -31.86 31.31 -23.83
CA GLY A 37 -30.80 32.29 -24.08
C GLY A 37 -29.43 31.69 -23.80
N ASP A 38 -28.88 30.98 -24.80
CA ASP A 38 -27.50 30.52 -24.88
C ASP A 38 -26.48 31.67 -24.74
N ALA A 39 -25.58 31.55 -23.77
CA ALA A 39 -24.26 32.17 -23.75
C ALA A 39 -23.38 31.23 -22.91
N GLY A 40 -22.23 30.71 -23.37
CA GLY A 40 -21.30 31.29 -24.32
C GLY A 40 -19.95 31.45 -23.62
N LYS A 41 -19.10 30.43 -23.81
CA LYS A 41 -17.62 30.43 -23.77
C LYS A 41 -16.89 30.26 -22.44
N ASP A 42 -16.30 29.07 -22.38
CA ASP A 42 -15.06 28.69 -21.70
C ASP A 42 -13.88 29.62 -22.00
N THR A 43 -13.30 30.09 -20.89
CA THR A 43 -11.88 30.01 -20.49
C THR A 43 -10.78 30.24 -21.54
N THR A 44 -10.16 31.43 -21.46
CA THR A 44 -8.73 31.63 -21.78
C THR A 44 -7.98 31.95 -20.49
N GLY A 45 -6.84 31.30 -20.31
CA GLY A 45 -6.04 31.32 -19.10
C GLY A 45 -5.29 32.62 -18.83
N ASP A 46 -4.62 32.64 -17.68
CA ASP A 46 -3.33 33.31 -17.45
C ASP A 46 -2.83 32.95 -16.03
N ALA A 47 -1.56 32.58 -15.95
CA ALA A 47 -0.72 32.65 -14.75
C ALA A 47 0.33 33.75 -14.98
N PRO A 48 1.23 34.11 -14.06
CA PRO A 48 1.19 34.19 -12.59
C PRO A 48 1.47 35.63 -12.10
N LYS A 49 1.29 35.95 -10.81
CA LYS A 49 1.93 37.13 -10.17
C LYS A 49 2.27 36.90 -8.70
N ASP A 50 3.34 37.59 -8.33
CA ASP A 50 4.17 37.50 -7.15
C ASP A 50 3.55 38.01 -5.82
N MET A 51 4.24 37.62 -4.74
CA MET A 51 4.27 38.05 -3.32
C MET A 51 4.03 39.56 -3.03
N PRO A 52 3.71 40.03 -1.78
CA PRO A 52 4.41 39.67 -0.52
C PRO A 52 3.63 39.76 0.84
N GLY A 53 4.32 39.36 1.93
CA GLY A 53 4.32 40.13 3.19
C GLY A 53 3.61 39.55 4.44
N ASP A 54 4.44 39.17 5.42
CA ASP A 54 4.37 39.43 6.88
C ASP A 54 3.21 38.94 7.76
N GLY A 55 3.59 38.38 8.92
CA GLY A 55 2.70 38.17 10.07
C GLY A 55 3.25 37.24 11.15
N ASP A 56 4.20 37.72 11.94
CA ASP A 56 4.54 37.17 13.26
C ASP A 56 3.31 37.13 14.19
N ALA A 57 3.16 36.03 14.94
CA ALA A 57 2.54 36.05 16.26
C ALA A 57 3.04 34.82 17.06
N SER A 58 4.02 35.10 17.91
CA SER A 58 4.35 34.30 19.09
C SER A 58 3.32 34.58 20.17
N ASP A 59 2.95 33.57 20.95
CA ASP A 59 2.42 33.60 22.33
C ASP A 59 2.20 32.14 22.75
N ASP A 60 2.43 31.65 23.96
CA ASP A 60 3.16 32.06 25.16
C ASP A 60 3.09 30.85 26.13
N ALA A 61 3.84 30.90 27.23
CA ALA A 61 3.75 30.09 28.48
C ALA A 61 4.99 29.24 28.81
N SER A 62 6.03 29.93 29.30
CA SER A 62 6.40 30.01 30.73
C SER A 62 6.09 28.78 31.62
N ASP A 63 7.11 28.17 32.23
CA ASP A 63 7.67 28.59 33.54
C ASP A 63 8.41 27.43 34.25
N THR A 64 9.43 27.88 34.97
CA THR A 64 10.42 27.26 35.87
C THR A 64 9.85 26.31 36.94
N THR A 65 10.57 25.30 37.43
CA THR A 65 11.57 25.43 38.52
C THR A 65 12.22 24.07 38.86
N ARG A 66 13.46 24.16 39.38
CA ARG A 66 14.29 23.11 40.01
C ARG A 66 13.62 22.51 41.26
N ASP A 67 13.86 21.23 41.54
CA ASP A 67 14.80 20.77 42.59
C ASP A 67 14.78 19.23 42.79
N GLN A 68 15.98 18.68 42.98
CA GLN A 68 16.31 17.30 43.43
C GLN A 68 16.24 17.23 44.99
N PRO A 69 16.19 16.05 45.70
CA PRO A 69 17.33 15.13 45.83
C PRO A 69 17.10 13.61 46.15
N ILE A 70 18.09 12.80 45.70
CA ILE A 70 18.85 11.69 46.32
C ILE A 70 18.17 10.42 46.90
N GLY A 71 18.72 9.25 46.49
CA GLY A 71 18.76 7.96 47.22
C GLY A 71 18.97 6.77 46.26
N ASP A 72 20.22 6.35 45.98
CA ASP A 72 20.98 5.25 46.62
C ASP A 72 20.81 3.89 45.91
N SER A 73 21.94 3.34 45.40
CA SER A 73 22.28 1.91 45.40
C SER A 73 23.68 1.69 44.81
N THR A 74 24.57 1.31 45.71
CA THR A 74 25.92 0.75 45.62
C THR A 74 26.26 -0.13 44.42
N HIS A 75 27.51 -0.04 43.95
CA HIS A 75 28.34 -1.19 43.55
C HIS A 75 29.83 -0.86 43.72
N ASP A 76 30.48 -1.63 44.60
CA ASP A 76 31.91 -1.66 44.86
C ASP A 76 32.70 -2.22 43.68
N SER A 77 33.93 -1.73 43.48
CA SER A 77 35.11 -2.52 43.11
C SER A 77 36.39 -1.68 43.29
N ASP A 78 37.30 -2.23 44.10
CA ASP A 78 38.59 -1.68 44.53
C ASP A 78 39.61 -1.45 43.40
N GLY A 79 40.54 -0.51 43.63
CA GLY A 79 41.66 -0.24 42.72
C GLY A 79 42.68 0.83 43.17
N ASP A 80 43.29 0.63 44.34
CA ASP A 80 44.72 0.74 44.68
C ASP A 80 45.67 1.91 44.24
N MET A 81 46.50 2.32 45.23
CA MET A 81 47.79 3.07 45.28
C MET A 81 47.94 4.51 44.70
N SER A 82 48.17 5.51 45.58
CA SER A 82 49.50 5.95 46.05
C SER A 82 49.56 7.41 46.59
N ARG A 83 50.00 7.50 47.85
CA ARG A 83 51.09 8.34 48.41
C ARG A 83 51.02 9.88 48.45
N ASP A 84 51.02 10.34 49.71
CA ASP A 84 51.90 11.34 50.37
C ASP A 84 51.98 12.78 49.86
N GLY A 85 51.75 13.75 50.77
CA GLY A 85 52.44 15.04 50.65
C GLY A 85 51.92 16.33 51.31
N THR A 86 51.46 16.32 52.57
CA THR A 86 51.62 17.41 53.58
C THR A 86 50.92 18.81 53.43
N PRO A 87 50.79 19.59 54.54
CA PRO A 87 49.68 20.54 54.77
C PRO A 87 50.08 22.03 54.96
N ASP A 88 49.06 22.84 55.30
CA ASP A 88 49.05 24.17 55.95
C ASP A 88 49.04 25.45 55.08
N THR A 89 47.91 26.16 54.88
CA THR A 89 47.12 27.13 55.72
C THR A 89 47.31 28.60 55.23
N PRO A 90 46.58 29.64 55.71
CA PRO A 90 45.60 30.38 54.91
C PRO A 90 45.95 31.88 54.76
N ASP A 91 45.31 32.63 53.84
CA ASP A 91 44.93 34.01 54.21
C ASP A 91 43.86 34.61 53.30
N ALA A 92 43.03 35.42 53.94
CA ALA A 92 41.95 36.21 53.39
C ALA A 92 42.46 37.51 52.76
N GLY A 93 41.66 38.08 51.87
CA GLY A 93 41.91 39.42 51.32
C GLY A 93 40.87 39.79 50.28
N ALA A 94 39.69 40.17 50.75
CA ALA A 94 38.72 40.89 49.94
C ALA A 94 39.24 42.32 49.71
N ASP A 95 39.08 42.84 48.49
CA ASP A 95 38.72 44.25 48.26
C ASP A 95 38.15 44.39 46.84
N SER A 96 36.98 45.05 46.80
CA SER A 96 36.13 45.30 45.65
C SER A 96 36.40 46.70 45.11
N MET A 97 36.60 46.85 43.79
CA MET A 97 36.37 48.10 43.05
C MET A 97 35.92 47.76 41.61
N ASP A 98 34.78 48.30 41.22
CA ASP A 98 34.04 48.08 39.97
C ASP A 98 34.67 48.66 38.67
N ALA A 99 34.32 48.00 37.54
CA ALA A 99 34.06 48.50 36.16
C ALA A 99 35.25 48.87 35.21
N MET A 100 35.40 48.43 33.93
CA MET A 100 34.80 47.50 32.92
C MET A 100 35.84 47.34 31.76
N PRO A 101 35.57 46.70 30.59
CA PRO A 101 35.11 45.35 30.26
C PRO A 101 36.19 44.58 29.43
N ASP A 102 35.83 43.40 28.93
CA ASP A 102 36.21 42.86 27.59
C ASP A 102 36.78 41.43 27.59
N THR A 103 35.94 40.58 27.01
CA THR A 103 36.09 39.30 26.33
C THR A 103 37.19 38.28 26.69
N THR A 104 36.65 37.12 27.04
CA THR A 104 37.06 35.75 26.65
C THR A 104 38.37 35.21 27.22
N ARG A 105 38.17 34.38 28.24
CA ARG A 105 39.12 33.44 28.83
C ARG A 105 39.44 32.32 27.82
N ASP A 106 40.73 32.17 27.57
CA ASP A 106 41.34 31.13 26.75
C ASP A 106 41.01 29.71 27.25
N GLY A 107 40.55 28.91 26.29
CA GLY A 107 40.30 27.48 26.38
C GLY A 107 40.13 26.93 24.95
N ILE A 108 41.25 26.83 24.23
CA ILE A 108 41.45 26.13 22.95
C ILE A 108 40.41 26.46 21.87
N ARG A 109 40.74 27.42 20.99
CA ARG A 109 40.13 27.51 19.66
C ARG A 109 40.70 26.39 18.80
N ILE A 110 39.89 25.38 18.52
CA ILE A 110 40.04 24.61 17.28
C ILE A 110 39.45 25.52 16.20
N ASP A 111 40.31 26.25 15.49
CA ASP A 111 39.90 26.99 14.30
C ASP A 111 39.47 25.97 13.22
N GLY A 112 38.15 25.84 13.02
CA GLY A 112 37.53 25.16 11.88
C GLY A 112 36.40 24.17 12.19
N ASP A 113 35.16 24.67 12.23
CA ASP A 113 33.94 23.95 11.79
C ASP A 113 33.46 22.65 12.50
N LEU A 114 33.88 22.36 13.74
CA LEU A 114 33.42 21.18 14.49
C LEU A 114 32.26 21.45 15.48
N GLY A 115 31.69 22.66 15.47
CA GLY A 115 30.69 23.12 16.45
C GLY A 115 29.21 23.09 16.02
N ALA A 116 28.88 22.70 14.79
CA ALA A 116 27.49 22.74 14.30
C ALA A 116 27.08 21.53 13.44
N LEU A 117 27.76 20.39 13.59
CA LEU A 117 27.35 19.15 12.93
C LEU A 117 26.01 18.67 13.52
N ARG A 118 25.04 18.44 12.64
CA ARG A 118 23.67 18.08 12.99
C ARG A 118 23.57 16.58 13.22
N GLY A 119 22.79 16.19 14.22
CA GLY A 119 22.50 14.79 14.51
C GLY A 119 21.62 14.12 13.44
N ASN A 120 21.60 12.79 13.44
CA ASN A 120 20.74 12.01 12.56
C ASN A 120 19.27 12.47 12.68
N GLY A 121 18.58 12.58 11.55
CA GLY A 121 17.18 13.03 11.48
C GLY A 121 17.02 14.54 11.30
N SER A 122 18.09 15.32 11.46
CA SER A 122 18.06 16.76 11.19
C SER A 122 18.06 17.04 9.69
N GLY A 123 17.36 18.11 9.26
CA GLY A 123 17.44 18.57 7.87
C GLY A 123 18.87 19.02 7.50
N CYS A 124 19.26 18.82 6.24
CA CYS A 124 20.58 19.20 5.73
C CYS A 124 20.51 19.54 4.23
N ALA A 125 21.46 20.34 3.77
CA ALA A 125 21.69 20.68 2.37
C ALA A 125 22.97 20.02 1.82
N THR A 126 23.97 19.77 2.68
CA THR A 126 25.26 19.16 2.29
C THR A 126 25.73 18.13 3.30
N ASN A 127 26.55 17.17 2.85
CA ASN A 127 27.13 16.11 3.69
C ASN A 127 27.92 16.65 4.90
N SER A 128 28.61 17.77 4.72
CA SER A 128 29.41 18.43 5.76
C SER A 128 28.58 18.97 6.93
N GLN A 129 27.25 19.04 6.82
CA GLN A 129 26.39 19.50 7.90
C GLN A 129 25.99 18.37 8.86
N CYS A 130 26.26 17.12 8.52
CA CYS A 130 25.81 15.96 9.28
C CYS A 130 26.96 15.35 10.07
N LEU A 131 26.73 15.04 11.35
CA LEU A 131 27.72 14.38 12.20
C LEU A 131 28.17 13.04 11.61
N SER A 132 27.28 12.36 10.90
CA SER A 132 27.54 11.12 10.18
C SER A 132 28.32 11.30 8.87
N GLY A 133 28.40 12.53 8.35
CA GLY A 133 28.93 12.83 7.03
C GLY A 133 27.96 12.54 5.87
N TRP A 134 26.71 12.16 6.14
CA TRP A 134 25.75 11.73 5.11
C TRP A 134 24.49 12.58 5.13
N CYS A 135 24.34 13.47 4.15
CA CYS A 135 23.11 14.19 3.89
C CYS A 135 22.35 13.53 2.74
N ILE A 136 21.32 12.75 3.06
CA ILE A 136 20.57 11.95 2.09
C ILE A 136 19.11 12.33 2.16
N ASP A 137 18.48 12.58 1.01
CA ASP A 137 17.09 13.03 0.91
C ASP A 137 16.80 14.29 1.74
N GLY A 138 17.82 15.17 1.90
CA GLY A 138 17.73 16.38 2.71
C GLY A 138 17.74 16.13 4.22
N VAL A 139 18.10 14.94 4.68
CA VAL A 139 18.15 14.55 6.11
C VAL A 139 19.50 13.92 6.46
N CYS A 140 20.04 14.28 7.62
CA CYS A 140 21.27 13.69 8.13
C CYS A 140 21.05 12.23 8.50
N CYS A 141 21.79 11.33 7.87
CA CYS A 141 21.54 9.90 7.93
C CYS A 141 22.57 9.14 8.74
N ASN A 142 22.17 8.11 9.48
CA ASN A 142 23.09 7.29 10.28
C ASN A 142 24.18 6.57 9.47
N LYS A 143 23.93 6.33 8.18
CA LYS A 143 24.87 5.75 7.21
C LYS A 143 24.57 6.27 5.81
N GLN A 144 25.47 6.02 4.87
CA GLN A 144 25.20 6.21 3.46
C GLN A 144 24.11 5.23 2.98
N CYS A 145 23.13 5.72 2.21
CA CYS A 145 22.13 4.89 1.56
C CYS A 145 22.58 4.52 0.15
N ASP A 146 23.39 3.47 0.02
CA ASP A 146 23.93 3.03 -1.27
C ASP A 146 22.92 2.28 -2.14
N GLY A 147 21.86 1.74 -1.54
CA GLY A 147 20.79 1.08 -2.29
C GLY A 147 19.99 2.07 -3.12
N LYS A 148 19.70 1.70 -4.38
CA LYS A 148 18.83 2.48 -5.30
C LYS A 148 17.42 2.72 -4.72
N CYS A 149 17.01 1.89 -3.77
CA CYS A 149 15.71 1.90 -3.13
C CYS A 149 15.81 2.08 -1.61
N GLU A 150 16.85 2.76 -1.13
CA GLU A 150 16.98 3.14 0.27
C GLU A 150 16.80 4.66 0.43
N THR A 151 16.12 5.06 1.50
CA THR A 151 15.87 6.46 1.83
C THR A 151 16.18 6.75 3.30
N CYS A 152 16.50 8.01 3.59
CA CYS A 152 16.67 8.48 4.96
C CYS A 152 15.52 9.36 5.47
N SER A 153 14.59 9.75 4.59
CA SER A 153 13.49 10.65 4.96
C SER A 153 12.25 9.90 5.45
N ALA A 154 12.09 8.62 5.11
CA ALA A 154 10.93 7.82 5.55
C ALA A 154 10.90 7.55 7.06
N ASN A 155 12.06 7.34 7.69
CA ASN A 155 12.25 7.44 9.14
C ASN A 155 13.45 8.37 9.36
N PRO A 156 13.21 9.66 9.62
CA PRO A 156 14.26 10.67 9.66
C PRO A 156 15.48 10.21 10.45
N GLY A 157 16.60 10.06 9.76
CA GLY A 157 17.90 9.72 10.37
C GLY A 157 18.30 8.26 10.28
N ILE A 158 17.43 7.37 9.81
CA ILE A 158 17.75 5.96 9.60
C ILE A 158 17.61 5.61 8.12
N CYS A 159 18.74 5.21 7.53
CA CYS A 159 18.76 4.69 6.17
C CYS A 159 18.08 3.31 6.11
N GLN A 160 16.99 3.20 5.36
CA GLN A 160 16.22 1.97 5.24
C GLN A 160 15.61 1.79 3.84
N PRO A 161 15.19 0.57 3.47
CA PRO A 161 14.45 0.31 2.24
C PRO A 161 13.13 1.11 2.16
N VAL A 162 12.79 1.60 0.96
CA VAL A 162 11.43 2.05 0.67
C VAL A 162 10.50 0.85 0.49
N ALA A 163 9.19 1.05 0.71
CA ALA A 163 8.20 0.00 0.56
C ALA A 163 8.18 -0.62 -0.85
N GLU A 164 7.95 -1.93 -0.92
CA GLU A 164 7.83 -2.67 -2.18
C GLU A 164 6.80 -2.02 -3.12
N GLY A 165 7.17 -1.88 -4.40
CA GLY A 165 6.35 -1.29 -5.44
C GLY A 165 6.39 0.24 -5.47
N SER A 166 7.03 0.89 -4.50
CA SER A 166 7.28 2.34 -4.54
C SER A 166 8.27 2.69 -5.64
N LEU A 167 8.20 3.94 -6.11
CA LEU A 167 9.26 4.51 -6.94
C LEU A 167 10.54 4.71 -6.10
N PRO A 168 11.72 4.65 -6.72
CA PRO A 168 12.97 4.99 -6.03
C PRO A 168 12.92 6.44 -5.49
N PRO A 169 13.60 6.73 -4.36
CA PRO A 169 13.71 8.08 -3.82
C PRO A 169 14.30 9.08 -4.81
N SER A 170 14.01 10.36 -4.61
CA SER A 170 14.51 11.46 -5.44
C SER A 170 16.03 11.37 -5.64
N GLY A 171 16.48 11.47 -6.89
CA GLY A 171 17.91 11.35 -7.25
C GLY A 171 18.41 9.92 -7.42
N LYS A 172 17.57 8.90 -7.15
CA LYS A 172 17.85 7.49 -7.44
C LYS A 172 16.95 6.98 -8.55
N THR A 173 17.44 6.00 -9.29
CA THR A 173 16.69 5.40 -10.41
C THR A 173 16.84 3.89 -10.42
N CYS A 174 15.69 3.23 -10.61
CA CYS A 174 15.61 1.85 -11.02
C CYS A 174 15.33 1.83 -12.51
N PRO A 175 16.12 1.07 -13.30
CA PRO A 175 15.91 1.02 -14.73
C PRO A 175 14.64 0.23 -15.06
N THR A 176 14.04 0.55 -16.20
CA THR A 176 12.96 -0.23 -16.80
C THR A 176 13.57 -1.05 -17.92
N GLY A 177 13.91 -2.31 -17.63
CA GLY A 177 14.55 -3.18 -18.60
C GLY A 177 13.54 -3.84 -19.56
N SER A 178 14.00 -4.19 -20.76
CA SER A 178 13.24 -5.06 -21.67
C SER A 178 13.13 -6.48 -21.10
N GLY A 179 12.11 -7.23 -21.53
CA GLY A 179 11.91 -8.60 -21.06
C GLY A 179 11.48 -8.67 -19.58
N CYS A 180 12.25 -9.41 -18.77
CA CYS A 180 11.98 -9.76 -17.36
C CYS A 180 12.88 -9.07 -16.33
N ASN A 181 13.56 -8.02 -16.78
CA ASN A 181 14.43 -7.21 -15.94
C ASN A 181 13.61 -6.31 -15.00
N GLU A 182 14.27 -5.31 -14.40
CA GLU A 182 13.67 -4.39 -13.45
C GLU A 182 12.50 -3.59 -14.04
N ASP A 183 11.47 -3.34 -13.23
CA ASP A 183 10.23 -2.66 -13.63
C ASP A 183 10.19 -1.16 -13.23
N GLY A 184 11.34 -0.62 -12.83
CA GLY A 184 11.48 0.76 -12.38
C GLY A 184 11.03 1.03 -10.94
N ARG A 185 10.63 0.00 -10.18
CA ARG A 185 10.19 0.15 -8.79
C ARG A 185 11.12 -0.57 -7.81
N CYS A 186 10.83 -0.41 -6.53
CA CYS A 186 11.63 -0.96 -5.44
C CYS A 186 11.07 -2.28 -4.91
N ASP A 187 11.95 -3.18 -4.45
CA ASP A 187 11.61 -4.53 -4.00
C ASP A 187 11.25 -4.62 -2.50
N GLY A 188 11.33 -3.51 -1.76
CA GLY A 188 11.08 -3.51 -0.31
C GLY A 188 12.30 -3.87 0.54
N VAL A 189 13.42 -4.28 -0.06
CA VAL A 189 14.67 -4.63 0.65
C VAL A 189 15.89 -3.81 0.19
N GLY A 190 15.64 -2.72 -0.55
CA GLY A 190 16.66 -1.72 -0.92
C GLY A 190 17.21 -1.88 -2.34
N ARG A 191 16.72 -2.86 -3.10
CA ARG A 191 17.09 -3.07 -4.52
C ARG A 191 15.93 -2.70 -5.45
N CYS A 192 16.25 -2.66 -6.73
CA CYS A 192 15.24 -2.53 -7.77
C CYS A 192 14.50 -3.84 -7.96
N ARG A 193 13.19 -3.74 -8.12
CA ARG A 193 12.27 -4.86 -8.29
C ARG A 193 12.33 -5.36 -9.72
N THR A 194 12.55 -6.66 -9.91
CA THR A 194 12.35 -7.34 -11.19
C THR A 194 10.86 -7.39 -11.51
N LYS A 195 10.51 -7.45 -12.80
CA LYS A 195 9.10 -7.65 -13.18
C LYS A 195 8.49 -8.85 -12.45
N PRO A 196 7.24 -8.73 -11.96
CA PRO A 196 6.55 -9.82 -11.28
C PRO A 196 6.51 -11.09 -12.12
N LEU A 197 6.47 -12.25 -11.45
CA LEU A 197 6.24 -13.52 -12.12
C LEU A 197 4.95 -13.47 -12.95
N GLY A 198 4.99 -14.08 -14.14
CA GLY A 198 3.87 -14.05 -15.10
C GLY A 198 3.81 -12.79 -15.96
N SER A 199 4.64 -11.77 -15.71
CA SER A 199 4.67 -10.57 -16.54
C SER A 199 5.06 -10.91 -17.98
N THR A 200 4.30 -10.42 -18.95
CA THR A 200 4.58 -10.59 -20.38
C THR A 200 5.89 -9.90 -20.76
N CYS A 201 6.83 -10.67 -21.28
CA CYS A 201 8.16 -10.21 -21.71
C CYS A 201 8.34 -10.24 -23.23
N SER A 202 7.49 -10.98 -23.94
CA SER A 202 7.33 -10.94 -25.38
C SER A 202 5.86 -11.11 -25.70
N THR A 203 5.29 -10.23 -26.53
CA THR A 203 3.88 -10.32 -26.94
C THR A 203 3.65 -11.57 -27.79
N ALA A 204 2.40 -12.04 -27.80
CA ALA A 204 1.96 -13.11 -28.68
C ALA A 204 2.14 -12.69 -30.13
N THR A 205 2.29 -13.66 -31.05
CA THR A 205 2.20 -13.37 -32.49
C THR A 205 1.18 -14.28 -33.16
N CYS A 206 0.51 -13.82 -34.21
CA CYS A 206 -0.47 -14.59 -34.95
C CYS A 206 -0.26 -14.37 -36.44
N THR A 207 0.01 -15.45 -37.17
CA THR A 207 0.28 -15.42 -38.61
C THR A 207 -0.60 -16.43 -39.31
N SER A 208 -1.40 -15.97 -40.27
CA SER A 208 -2.38 -16.77 -41.01
C SER A 208 -3.39 -17.47 -40.10
N THR A 209 -3.09 -18.67 -39.63
CA THR A 209 -3.92 -19.49 -38.73
C THR A 209 -3.15 -19.99 -37.52
N THR A 210 -1.92 -19.51 -37.31
CA THR A 210 -1.03 -20.00 -36.26
C THR A 210 -0.77 -18.87 -35.28
N TYR A 211 -1.23 -19.07 -34.05
CA TYR A 211 -0.99 -18.22 -32.91
C TYR A 211 0.21 -18.73 -32.13
N ASN A 212 1.31 -17.99 -32.13
CA ASN A 212 2.45 -18.22 -31.25
C ASN A 212 2.18 -17.56 -29.90
N VAL A 213 2.27 -18.36 -28.85
CA VAL A 213 2.01 -17.92 -27.48
C VAL A 213 3.04 -16.85 -27.05
N PRO A 214 2.67 -15.89 -26.18
CA PRO A 214 3.62 -14.93 -25.67
C PRO A 214 4.64 -15.61 -24.75
N LYS A 215 5.66 -14.84 -24.35
CA LYS A 215 6.58 -15.23 -23.30
C LYS A 215 6.32 -14.42 -22.04
N ILE A 216 6.49 -15.06 -20.89
CA ILE A 216 6.34 -14.47 -19.56
C ILE A 216 7.59 -14.68 -18.70
N CYS A 217 7.69 -13.91 -17.63
CA CYS A 217 8.77 -14.02 -16.65
C CYS A 217 8.55 -15.17 -15.68
N ASN A 218 9.55 -16.03 -15.54
CA ASN A 218 9.58 -17.05 -14.50
C ASN A 218 10.31 -16.55 -13.23
N ALA A 219 10.40 -17.41 -12.21
CA ALA A 219 11.03 -17.08 -10.92
C ALA A 219 12.55 -16.81 -11.02
N ALA A 220 13.18 -17.22 -12.12
CA ALA A 220 14.59 -16.96 -12.41
C ALA A 220 14.79 -15.68 -13.27
N ALA A 221 13.79 -14.79 -13.32
CA ALA A 221 13.79 -13.58 -14.15
C ALA A 221 14.08 -13.85 -15.64
N SER A 222 13.73 -15.04 -16.13
CA SER A 222 13.94 -15.46 -17.52
C SER A 222 12.64 -15.40 -18.31
N CYS A 223 12.74 -14.96 -19.57
CA CYS A 223 11.63 -14.86 -20.49
C CYS A 223 11.35 -16.22 -21.16
N VAL A 224 10.37 -16.95 -20.64
CA VAL A 224 10.02 -18.31 -21.08
C VAL A 224 8.65 -18.34 -21.76
N ASN A 225 8.38 -19.36 -22.58
CA ASN A 225 7.05 -19.51 -23.17
C ASN A 225 6.01 -19.63 -22.04
N ALA A 226 4.91 -18.90 -22.18
CA ALA A 226 3.87 -18.88 -21.16
C ALA A 226 3.10 -20.20 -21.02
N SER A 227 3.33 -21.12 -21.96
CA SER A 227 2.84 -22.49 -21.91
C SER A 227 3.86 -23.43 -22.51
N ALA A 228 3.75 -24.70 -22.13
CA ALA A 228 4.48 -25.80 -22.76
C ALA A 228 4.17 -25.89 -24.27
N THR A 229 2.96 -25.50 -24.66
CA THR A 229 2.56 -25.40 -26.07
C THR A 229 2.96 -24.05 -26.63
N THR A 230 3.89 -24.03 -27.58
CA THR A 230 4.43 -22.79 -28.15
C THR A 230 3.58 -22.19 -29.28
N THR A 231 2.75 -23.03 -29.91
CA THR A 231 1.90 -22.64 -31.05
C THR A 231 0.52 -23.26 -30.95
N ILE A 232 -0.51 -22.46 -31.23
CA ILE A 232 -1.92 -22.84 -31.25
C ILE A 232 -2.46 -22.61 -32.66
N SER A 233 -3.27 -23.54 -33.16
CA SER A 233 -4.01 -23.35 -34.41
C SER A 233 -5.31 -22.59 -34.16
N CYS A 234 -5.58 -21.55 -34.93
CA CYS A 234 -6.84 -20.81 -34.93
C CYS A 234 -8.00 -21.60 -35.58
N GLY A 235 -7.74 -22.82 -36.06
CA GLY A 235 -8.76 -23.68 -36.69
C GLY A 235 -9.38 -23.04 -37.93
N SER A 236 -10.72 -22.91 -37.93
CA SER A 236 -11.49 -22.33 -39.03
C SER A 236 -11.36 -20.80 -39.15
N TYR A 237 -10.62 -20.15 -38.24
CA TYR A 237 -10.48 -18.70 -38.19
C TYR A 237 -9.06 -18.26 -38.59
N LYS A 238 -8.96 -17.08 -39.19
CA LYS A 238 -7.68 -16.41 -39.46
C LYS A 238 -7.29 -15.51 -38.29
N CYS A 239 -6.02 -15.15 -38.21
CA CYS A 239 -5.55 -14.07 -37.37
C CYS A 239 -6.15 -12.74 -37.86
N SER A 240 -6.81 -11.97 -36.98
CA SER A 240 -7.36 -10.64 -37.33
C SER A 240 -6.36 -9.51 -37.12
N ALA A 241 -5.51 -9.69 -36.12
CA ALA A 241 -4.33 -8.90 -35.88
C ALA A 241 -3.12 -9.83 -35.73
N THR A 242 -1.93 -9.27 -35.59
CA THR A 242 -0.72 -10.04 -35.34
C THR A 242 -0.69 -10.70 -33.96
N THR A 243 -1.75 -10.68 -33.14
CA THR A 243 -1.71 -11.17 -31.75
C THR A 243 -2.94 -11.94 -31.31
N VAL A 244 -3.92 -12.23 -32.18
CA VAL A 244 -5.16 -12.94 -31.77
C VAL A 244 -5.79 -13.71 -32.93
N CYS A 245 -6.33 -14.90 -32.63
CA CYS A 245 -7.22 -15.62 -33.53
C CYS A 245 -8.56 -14.88 -33.63
N GLN A 246 -9.00 -14.50 -34.82
CA GLN A 246 -10.23 -13.73 -34.98
C GLN A 246 -11.45 -14.57 -34.60
N ALA A 247 -12.20 -14.18 -33.58
CA ALA A 247 -13.54 -14.69 -33.34
C ALA A 247 -14.35 -13.70 -32.48
N PRO A 248 -15.65 -13.49 -32.76
CA PRO A 248 -16.44 -14.05 -33.86
C PRO A 248 -16.00 -13.54 -35.24
N CYS A 249 -16.39 -14.21 -36.33
CA CYS A 249 -16.15 -13.70 -37.68
C CYS A 249 -17.12 -12.56 -38.01
N GLY A 250 -16.63 -11.48 -38.63
CA GLY A 250 -17.48 -10.40 -39.17
C GLY A 250 -17.75 -10.55 -40.66
N SER A 251 -16.92 -11.31 -41.37
CA SER A 251 -17.03 -11.60 -42.80
C SER A 251 -16.36 -12.93 -43.14
N ASN A 252 -16.59 -13.44 -44.35
CA ASN A 252 -15.89 -14.63 -44.87
C ASN A 252 -14.37 -14.45 -44.90
N GLY A 253 -13.87 -13.21 -45.00
CA GLY A 253 -12.44 -12.89 -44.99
C GLY A 253 -11.75 -13.27 -43.67
N ASN A 254 -12.50 -13.34 -42.57
CA ASN A 254 -12.02 -13.70 -41.24
C ASN A 254 -11.84 -15.21 -41.07
N CYS A 255 -12.25 -16.00 -42.06
CA CYS A 255 -12.22 -17.45 -42.00
C CYS A 255 -11.06 -18.05 -42.79
N SER A 256 -10.47 -19.10 -42.23
CA SER A 256 -9.39 -19.86 -42.88
C SER A 256 -9.94 -20.74 -44.01
N THR A 257 -9.05 -21.39 -44.76
CA THR A 257 -9.37 -22.20 -45.94
C THR A 257 -10.34 -23.36 -45.66
N GLY A 258 -10.54 -23.75 -44.38
CA GLY A 258 -11.54 -24.73 -43.94
C GLY A 258 -12.86 -24.13 -43.42
N GLY A 259 -12.95 -22.80 -43.34
CA GLY A 259 -14.03 -22.06 -42.70
C GLY A 259 -14.74 -21.04 -43.61
N ASN A 260 -14.65 -21.17 -44.94
CA ASN A 260 -14.86 -20.13 -45.96
C ASN A 260 -16.10 -19.21 -45.86
N THR A 261 -17.10 -19.52 -45.04
CA THR A 261 -18.34 -18.75 -44.93
C THR A 261 -18.57 -18.32 -43.49
N CYS A 262 -18.71 -17.03 -43.23
CA CYS A 262 -19.11 -16.52 -41.93
C CYS A 262 -20.64 -16.50 -41.83
N SER A 263 -21.21 -17.21 -40.87
CA SER A 263 -22.64 -17.22 -40.59
C SER A 263 -22.89 -17.18 -39.09
N GLY A 264 -23.69 -16.21 -38.63
CA GLY A 264 -23.98 -16.03 -37.21
C GLY A 264 -22.74 -15.83 -36.33
N GLY A 265 -21.69 -15.17 -36.84
CA GLY A 265 -20.42 -14.96 -36.14
C GLY A 265 -19.49 -16.19 -36.11
N LYS A 266 -19.86 -17.28 -36.79
CA LYS A 266 -19.10 -18.54 -36.83
C LYS A 266 -18.61 -18.85 -38.25
N CYS A 267 -17.34 -19.20 -38.39
CA CYS A 267 -16.80 -19.66 -39.67
C CYS A 267 -17.30 -21.08 -39.94
N ASN A 268 -18.02 -21.30 -41.04
CA ASN A 268 -18.60 -22.56 -41.50
C ASN A 268 -19.44 -23.33 -40.47
N GLY A 269 -20.10 -22.63 -39.53
CA GLY A 269 -20.85 -23.26 -38.43
C GLY A 269 -19.97 -23.93 -37.37
N THR A 270 -18.64 -23.74 -37.42
CA THR A 270 -17.70 -24.35 -36.47
C THR A 270 -17.74 -23.67 -35.09
N LEU A 271 -17.32 -24.43 -34.08
CA LEU A 271 -17.08 -23.99 -32.71
C LEU A 271 -16.02 -22.87 -32.64
N TYR A 272 -16.16 -21.94 -31.69
CA TYR A 272 -15.25 -20.83 -31.41
C TYR A 272 -13.83 -21.33 -31.09
N PRO A 273 -12.78 -20.63 -31.54
CA PRO A 273 -11.40 -20.96 -31.23
C PRO A 273 -11.09 -20.63 -29.77
N LEU A 274 -9.95 -21.10 -29.30
CA LEU A 274 -9.44 -20.85 -27.96
C LEU A 274 -9.33 -19.34 -27.69
N GLY A 275 -9.65 -18.93 -26.46
CA GLY A 275 -9.58 -17.55 -26.00
C GLY A 275 -10.77 -16.68 -26.37
N THR A 276 -11.70 -17.20 -27.15
CA THR A 276 -12.94 -16.49 -27.48
C THR A 276 -13.88 -16.50 -26.29
N ALA A 277 -14.62 -15.41 -26.08
CA ALA A 277 -15.70 -15.38 -25.12
C ALA A 277 -16.76 -16.44 -25.46
N CYS A 278 -17.25 -17.14 -24.44
CA CYS A 278 -18.24 -18.21 -24.58
C CYS A 278 -19.16 -18.24 -23.36
N ASN A 279 -20.34 -18.81 -23.54
CA ASN A 279 -21.28 -19.11 -22.46
C ASN A 279 -21.29 -20.61 -22.15
N GLN A 280 -21.12 -21.47 -23.16
CA GLN A 280 -21.25 -22.92 -23.03
C GLN A 280 -20.08 -23.66 -23.71
N GLY A 281 -19.70 -24.82 -23.17
CA GLY A 281 -18.61 -25.64 -23.73
C GLY A 281 -18.85 -26.08 -25.17
N THR A 282 -20.12 -26.30 -25.54
CA THR A 282 -20.56 -26.63 -26.91
C THR A 282 -20.39 -25.48 -27.90
N GLU A 283 -19.92 -24.31 -27.45
CA GLU A 283 -19.55 -23.23 -28.34
C GLU A 283 -18.06 -23.24 -28.66
N CYS A 284 -17.22 -23.95 -27.90
CA CYS A 284 -15.77 -23.92 -28.01
C CYS A 284 -15.23 -25.14 -28.75
N ALA A 285 -14.22 -24.95 -29.60
CA ALA A 285 -13.59 -26.03 -30.36
C ALA A 285 -12.95 -27.10 -29.46
N SER A 286 -12.54 -26.71 -28.26
CA SER A 286 -12.07 -27.62 -27.21
C SER A 286 -13.18 -28.36 -26.48
N GLY A 287 -14.44 -27.94 -26.64
CA GLY A 287 -15.57 -28.37 -25.81
C GLY A 287 -15.59 -27.75 -24.41
N ILE A 288 -14.64 -26.88 -24.06
CA ILE A 288 -14.46 -26.34 -22.70
C ILE A 288 -14.66 -24.82 -22.74
N CYS A 289 -15.74 -24.37 -22.09
CA CYS A 289 -15.97 -22.96 -21.78
C CYS A 289 -15.85 -22.77 -20.27
N GLN A 290 -14.83 -22.03 -19.82
CA GLN A 290 -14.61 -21.79 -18.40
C GLN A 290 -14.25 -20.34 -18.15
N GLN A 291 -14.81 -19.77 -17.08
CA GLN A 291 -14.69 -18.34 -16.76
C GLN A 291 -15.09 -17.40 -17.91
N GLY A 292 -15.99 -17.85 -18.79
CA GLY A 292 -16.46 -17.09 -19.95
C GLY A 292 -15.53 -17.12 -21.17
N PHE A 293 -14.48 -17.94 -21.17
CA PHE A 293 -13.53 -18.06 -22.29
C PHE A 293 -13.34 -19.51 -22.73
N CYS A 294 -13.16 -19.73 -24.04
CA CYS A 294 -12.89 -21.05 -24.60
C CYS A 294 -11.49 -21.52 -24.21
N CYS A 295 -11.40 -22.47 -23.30
CA CYS A 295 -10.16 -22.95 -22.73
C CYS A 295 -9.60 -24.15 -23.49
N LEU A 296 -8.27 -24.24 -23.62
CA LEU A 296 -7.59 -25.42 -24.18
C LEU A 296 -7.73 -26.63 -23.26
N THR A 297 -7.57 -26.39 -21.95
CA THR A 297 -7.72 -27.36 -20.87
C THR A 297 -8.52 -26.73 -19.75
N SER A 298 -9.18 -27.53 -18.91
CA SER A 298 -9.81 -27.02 -17.71
C SER A 298 -8.78 -26.39 -16.77
N CYS A 299 -9.15 -25.27 -16.15
CA CYS A 299 -8.40 -24.64 -15.08
C CYS A 299 -8.75 -25.22 -13.73
N SER A 300 -7.73 -25.73 -13.04
CA SER A 300 -7.78 -26.15 -11.64
C SER A 300 -7.10 -25.11 -10.74
N GLY A 301 -7.85 -24.53 -9.82
CA GLY A 301 -7.34 -23.59 -8.83
C GLY A 301 -8.00 -22.20 -8.92
N PRO A 302 -7.93 -21.41 -7.84
CA PRO A 302 -8.66 -20.15 -7.72
C PRO A 302 -8.05 -19.01 -8.53
N CYS A 303 -6.76 -19.12 -8.89
CA CYS A 303 -6.00 -18.09 -9.57
C CYS A 303 -5.43 -18.55 -10.91
N LYS A 304 -6.20 -19.38 -11.62
CA LYS A 304 -5.91 -19.74 -13.01
C LYS A 304 -7.04 -19.32 -13.92
N SER A 305 -6.71 -18.76 -15.08
CA SER A 305 -7.72 -18.33 -16.05
C SER A 305 -7.28 -18.51 -17.50
N CYS A 306 -8.26 -18.76 -18.36
CA CYS A 306 -8.11 -18.68 -19.82
C CYS A 306 -8.41 -17.29 -20.38
N GLY A 307 -8.78 -16.32 -19.55
CA GLY A 307 -9.07 -14.94 -19.96
C GLY A 307 -7.92 -13.97 -19.69
N VAL A 308 -6.72 -14.46 -19.35
CA VAL A 308 -5.56 -13.58 -19.10
C VAL A 308 -5.14 -12.92 -20.41
N ALA A 309 -5.02 -11.59 -20.39
CA ALA A 309 -4.72 -10.79 -21.57
C ALA A 309 -3.41 -11.22 -22.23
N GLY A 310 -3.45 -11.48 -23.54
CA GLY A 310 -2.34 -12.01 -24.32
C GLY A 310 -2.09 -13.51 -24.15
N LEU A 311 -2.82 -14.20 -23.27
CA LEU A 311 -2.76 -15.65 -23.00
C LEU A 311 -4.13 -16.32 -23.19
N GLU A 312 -5.01 -15.69 -23.95
CA GLU A 312 -6.40 -16.09 -24.05
C GLU A 312 -6.51 -17.53 -24.57
N GLY A 313 -7.34 -18.31 -23.88
CA GLY A 313 -7.61 -19.71 -24.19
C GLY A 313 -6.63 -20.68 -23.59
N GLN A 314 -5.57 -20.23 -22.94
CA GLN A 314 -4.65 -21.10 -22.21
C GLN A 314 -4.93 -20.99 -20.73
N CYS A 315 -5.03 -22.14 -20.05
CA CYS A 315 -5.14 -22.10 -18.61
C CYS A 315 -3.80 -21.74 -17.97
N VAL A 316 -3.62 -20.47 -17.62
CA VAL A 316 -2.39 -19.92 -17.05
C VAL A 316 -2.67 -19.28 -15.68
N ASP A 317 -1.61 -19.02 -14.92
CA ASP A 317 -1.71 -18.30 -13.66
C ASP A 317 -2.10 -16.85 -13.89
N VAL A 318 -3.06 -16.37 -13.09
CA VAL A 318 -3.47 -14.97 -13.06
C VAL A 318 -2.31 -14.15 -12.45
N PRO A 319 -1.91 -13.02 -13.06
CA PRO A 319 -0.80 -12.20 -12.57
C PRO A 319 -0.92 -11.80 -11.10
N ALA A 320 0.22 -11.67 -10.43
CA ALA A 320 0.26 -11.32 -9.02
C ALA A 320 -0.43 -9.97 -8.73
N GLY A 321 -1.32 -9.95 -7.76
CA GLY A 321 -2.05 -8.75 -7.34
C GLY A 321 -3.30 -8.42 -8.17
N GLU A 322 -3.61 -9.20 -9.20
CA GLU A 322 -4.90 -9.18 -9.88
C GLU A 322 -5.97 -9.96 -9.09
N PRO A 323 -7.26 -9.63 -9.23
CA PRO A 323 -8.33 -10.35 -8.57
C PRO A 323 -8.46 -11.78 -9.12
N SER A 324 -8.86 -12.71 -8.26
CA SER A 324 -9.18 -14.07 -8.71
C SER A 324 -10.38 -14.08 -9.65
N VAL A 325 -10.32 -14.88 -10.71
CA VAL A 325 -11.47 -15.09 -11.59
C VAL A 325 -12.58 -15.85 -10.86
N ALA A 326 -13.83 -15.41 -11.08
CA ALA A 326 -15.03 -15.98 -10.46
C ALA A 326 -15.03 -16.01 -8.91
N GLY A 327 -14.22 -15.16 -8.25
CA GLY A 327 -14.20 -15.05 -6.78
C GLY A 327 -13.57 -16.24 -6.06
N GLY A 328 -12.71 -17.01 -6.75
CA GLY A 328 -12.01 -18.16 -6.16
C GLY A 328 -11.14 -17.82 -4.95
N CYS A 329 -10.70 -16.58 -4.81
CA CYS A 329 -10.05 -16.04 -3.61
C CYS A 329 -11.01 -15.10 -2.89
N ALA A 330 -11.75 -15.64 -1.93
CA ALA A 330 -12.47 -14.79 -0.99
C ALA A 330 -11.46 -14.12 -0.04
N VAL A 331 -11.73 -12.87 0.35
CA VAL A 331 -10.99 -12.22 1.44
C VAL A 331 -11.31 -12.97 2.73
N ASN A 332 -10.29 -13.46 3.43
CA ASN A 332 -10.48 -14.19 4.68
C ASN A 332 -9.40 -13.81 5.71
N GLY A 333 -9.66 -12.70 6.40
CA GLY A 333 -8.81 -12.20 7.48
C GLY A 333 -7.36 -12.11 7.06
N CYS A 334 -6.49 -12.84 7.75
CA CYS A 334 -5.05 -12.87 7.47
C CYS A 334 -4.62 -13.93 6.46
N THR A 335 -5.52 -14.82 6.05
CA THR A 335 -5.17 -15.95 5.17
C THR A 335 -5.15 -15.56 3.70
N THR A 336 -6.07 -14.71 3.25
CA THR A 336 -6.17 -14.28 1.84
C THR A 336 -6.73 -12.87 1.73
N ASP A 337 -6.17 -12.08 0.80
CA ASP A 337 -6.60 -10.70 0.53
C ASP A 337 -7.46 -10.55 -0.74
N GLY A 338 -7.93 -11.68 -1.26
CA GLY A 338 -8.78 -11.75 -2.45
C GLY A 338 -8.06 -11.61 -3.78
N ARG A 339 -6.71 -11.60 -3.76
CA ARG A 339 -5.89 -11.46 -4.97
C ARG A 339 -5.07 -12.71 -5.24
N CYS A 340 -4.51 -12.80 -6.44
CA CYS A 340 -3.64 -13.88 -6.85
C CYS A 340 -2.17 -13.60 -6.52
N ASP A 341 -1.41 -14.67 -6.24
CA ASP A 341 0.02 -14.60 -5.94
C ASP A 341 0.92 -14.66 -7.19
N GLY A 342 0.33 -14.89 -8.37
CA GLY A 342 1.04 -15.09 -9.63
C GLY A 342 1.41 -16.55 -9.92
N ASN A 343 1.23 -17.46 -8.97
CA ASN A 343 1.61 -18.87 -9.04
C ASN A 343 0.38 -19.80 -9.02
N GLY A 344 -0.81 -19.26 -9.27
CA GLY A 344 -2.06 -20.00 -9.31
C GLY A 344 -2.74 -20.19 -7.95
N ALA A 345 -2.17 -19.62 -6.87
CA ALA A 345 -2.76 -19.62 -5.54
C ALA A 345 -3.26 -18.23 -5.14
N CYS A 346 -4.04 -18.19 -4.06
CA CYS A 346 -4.47 -16.93 -3.46
C CYS A 346 -3.31 -16.32 -2.69
N ARG A 347 -3.11 -15.01 -2.88
CA ARG A 347 -2.15 -14.22 -2.13
C ARG A 347 -2.59 -14.08 -0.68
N THR A 348 -1.63 -14.24 0.23
CA THR A 348 -1.84 -14.04 1.66
C THR A 348 -1.99 -12.57 1.99
N THR A 349 -2.81 -12.26 2.99
CA THR A 349 -2.93 -10.89 3.51
C THR A 349 -1.59 -10.39 4.04
N ARG A 350 -1.22 -9.15 3.69
CA ARG A 350 0.05 -8.56 4.07
C ARG A 350 0.18 -8.45 5.59
N ASP A 351 1.37 -8.75 6.11
CA ASP A 351 1.68 -8.53 7.52
C ASP A 351 1.48 -7.07 7.93
N GLY A 352 1.01 -6.86 9.17
CA GLY A 352 0.62 -5.55 9.68
C GLY A 352 -0.80 -5.13 9.30
N THR A 353 -1.49 -5.84 8.39
CA THR A 353 -2.90 -5.55 8.09
C THR A 353 -3.75 -5.74 9.34
N PRO A 354 -4.56 -4.74 9.75
CA PRO A 354 -5.44 -4.88 10.91
C PRO A 354 -6.43 -6.02 10.72
N CYS A 355 -6.65 -6.84 11.75
CA CYS A 355 -7.47 -8.04 11.65
C CYS A 355 -8.44 -8.22 12.82
N GLY A 356 -9.47 -9.04 12.60
CA GLY A 356 -10.54 -9.28 13.57
C GLY A 356 -11.62 -8.20 13.58
N THR A 357 -12.66 -8.41 14.38
CA THR A 357 -13.81 -7.48 14.51
C THR A 357 -13.47 -6.20 15.28
N LYS A 358 -12.39 -6.23 16.08
CA LYS A 358 -11.83 -5.09 16.79
C LYS A 358 -10.30 -5.08 16.60
N PRO A 359 -9.79 -4.48 15.52
CA PRO A 359 -8.35 -4.49 15.24
C PRO A 359 -7.53 -3.71 16.27
N VAL A 360 -8.14 -2.72 16.91
CA VAL A 360 -7.55 -1.98 18.02
C VAL A 360 -8.59 -1.89 19.12
N GLU A 361 -8.21 -2.28 20.33
CA GLU A 361 -9.09 -2.29 21.48
C GLU A 361 -8.30 -1.92 22.74
N CYS A 362 -8.75 -0.90 23.46
CA CYS A 362 -8.19 -0.47 24.72
C CYS A 362 -9.23 -0.72 25.82
N THR A 363 -8.93 -1.65 26.72
CA THR A 363 -9.80 -2.01 27.84
C THR A 363 -9.09 -1.81 29.18
N GLY A 364 -9.87 -1.79 30.26
CA GLY A 364 -9.36 -1.57 31.61
C GLY A 364 -9.72 -0.19 32.15
N THR A 365 -10.56 -0.17 33.18
CA THR A 365 -10.95 1.05 33.92
C THR A 365 -9.96 1.39 35.03
N THR A 366 -9.10 0.44 35.38
CA THR A 366 -8.13 0.53 36.49
C THR A 366 -6.73 0.76 35.94
N ASP A 367 -6.27 -0.10 35.03
CA ASP A 367 -5.06 0.07 34.22
C ASP A 367 -5.42 -0.09 32.74
N GLY A 368 -5.06 0.90 31.90
CA GLY A 368 -5.36 0.81 30.47
C GLY A 368 -4.50 -0.27 29.81
N THR A 369 -5.13 -1.20 29.08
CA THR A 369 -4.44 -2.20 28.26
C THR A 369 -4.85 -2.01 26.82
N LEU A 370 -3.91 -1.56 25.99
CA LEU A 370 -4.09 -1.44 24.55
C LEU A 370 -3.73 -2.76 23.88
N THR A 371 -4.69 -3.29 23.14
CA THR A 371 -4.61 -4.53 22.38
C THR A 371 -4.69 -4.19 20.90
N MET A 372 -3.68 -4.57 20.14
CA MET A 372 -3.64 -4.42 18.69
C MET A 372 -3.63 -5.80 18.05
N ARG A 373 -4.43 -5.98 17.01
CA ARG A 373 -4.53 -7.22 16.25
C ARG A 373 -4.13 -6.97 14.82
N THR A 374 -3.06 -7.60 14.40
CA THR A 374 -2.52 -7.47 13.04
C THR A 374 -2.20 -8.84 12.47
N CYS A 375 -2.20 -8.91 11.14
CA CYS A 375 -1.77 -10.10 10.45
C CYS A 375 -0.26 -10.28 10.62
N GLN A 376 0.14 -11.51 10.95
CA GLN A 376 1.52 -11.93 11.02
C GLN A 376 1.60 -13.39 10.58
N SER A 377 2.31 -13.65 9.49
CA SER A 377 2.49 -14.99 8.92
C SER A 377 1.16 -15.72 8.67
N GLY A 378 0.16 -15.01 8.14
CA GLY A 378 -1.15 -15.56 7.81
C GLY A 378 -2.09 -15.77 9.00
N GLN A 379 -1.67 -15.42 10.22
CA GLN A 379 -2.48 -15.49 11.44
C GLN A 379 -2.80 -14.08 11.96
N CYS A 380 -3.94 -13.93 12.61
CA CYS A 380 -4.27 -12.70 13.32
C CYS A 380 -3.63 -12.75 14.71
N THR A 381 -2.49 -12.09 14.88
CA THR A 381 -1.75 -12.07 16.14
C THR A 381 -2.16 -10.88 16.98
N GLU A 382 -2.16 -11.08 18.30
CA GLU A 382 -2.53 -10.07 19.27
C GLU A 382 -1.30 -9.57 20.01
N MET A 383 -1.07 -8.26 19.97
CA MET A 383 -0.03 -7.59 20.73
C MET A 383 -0.67 -6.71 21.80
N LYS A 384 -0.27 -6.91 23.06
CA LYS A 384 -0.75 -6.14 24.22
C LYS A 384 0.33 -5.21 24.72
N MET A 385 -0.06 -3.99 25.04
CA MET A 385 0.78 -3.05 25.77
C MET A 385 -0.05 -2.36 26.86
N THR A 386 0.57 -2.05 27.99
CA THR A 386 -0.07 -1.28 29.04
C THR A 386 0.03 0.20 28.70
N CYS A 387 -1.00 0.97 29.05
CA CYS A 387 -1.02 2.43 28.93
C CYS A 387 -0.16 3.13 29.99
N GLY A 388 0.65 2.38 30.74
CA GLY A 388 1.44 2.88 31.85
C GLY A 388 0.56 3.58 32.88
N LYS A 389 0.86 4.86 33.14
CA LYS A 389 0.18 5.68 34.15
C LYS A 389 -1.20 6.21 33.70
N TYR A 390 -1.62 5.92 32.47
CA TYR A 390 -2.79 6.52 31.86
C TYR A 390 -3.88 5.49 31.59
N LYS A 391 -5.14 5.93 31.55
CA LYS A 391 -6.28 5.09 31.14
C LYS A 391 -6.50 5.13 29.63
N CYS A 392 -7.36 4.24 29.15
CA CYS A 392 -7.79 4.19 27.76
C CYS A 392 -8.66 5.41 27.37
N GLN A 393 -8.43 5.94 26.17
CA GLN A 393 -9.26 6.93 25.49
C GLN A 393 -10.08 6.25 24.39
N ASN A 394 -11.39 6.50 24.39
CA ASN A 394 -12.35 6.04 23.37
C ASN A 394 -12.30 4.54 23.05
N GLY A 395 -11.73 3.72 23.96
CA GLY A 395 -11.61 2.28 23.77
C GLY A 395 -10.64 1.84 22.67
N THR A 396 -9.78 2.72 22.13
CA THR A 396 -8.86 2.39 21.02
C THR A 396 -7.46 2.98 21.16
N SER A 397 -7.19 3.80 22.17
CA SER A 397 -5.88 4.40 22.38
C SER A 397 -5.62 4.62 23.87
N CYS A 398 -4.35 4.79 24.25
CA CYS A 398 -3.98 5.23 25.60
C CYS A 398 -4.00 6.75 25.67
N LEU A 399 -4.47 7.32 26.78
CA LEU A 399 -4.26 8.74 27.06
C LEU A 399 -2.76 9.03 27.20
N GLY A 400 -2.33 10.19 26.71
CA GLY A 400 -0.98 10.72 26.95
C GLY A 400 -0.96 11.89 27.94
N ARG A 401 -2.14 12.43 28.30
CA ARG A 401 -2.31 13.57 29.20
C ARG A 401 -3.56 13.41 30.04
N CYS A 402 -3.55 13.98 31.24
CA CYS A 402 -4.70 14.01 32.13
C CYS A 402 -5.25 15.43 32.29
N SER A 403 -6.56 15.54 32.46
CA SER A 403 -7.23 16.76 32.93
C SER A 403 -7.88 16.55 34.30
N THR A 404 -8.23 15.31 34.60
CA THR A 404 -8.81 14.88 35.87
C THR A 404 -8.12 13.59 36.33
N GLY A 405 -8.24 13.26 37.61
CA GLY A 405 -7.73 11.99 38.15
C GLY A 405 -8.34 10.75 37.50
N SER A 406 -9.53 10.86 36.88
CA SER A 406 -10.16 9.74 36.16
C SER A 406 -9.41 9.32 34.89
N HIS A 407 -8.46 10.13 34.40
CA HIS A 407 -7.60 9.83 33.25
C HIS A 407 -6.37 9.00 33.61
N CYS A 408 -6.07 8.86 34.90
CA CYS A 408 -4.87 8.19 35.40
C CYS A 408 -5.16 6.78 35.86
N ALA A 409 -4.24 5.87 35.58
CA ALA A 409 -4.28 4.49 36.04
C ALA A 409 -4.29 4.41 37.58
N GLN A 410 -4.63 3.25 38.15
CA GLN A 410 -4.77 3.12 39.59
C GLN A 410 -3.46 3.45 40.31
N GLY A 411 -3.57 4.25 41.38
CA GLY A 411 -2.40 4.70 42.14
C GLY A 411 -1.73 5.96 41.59
N PHE A 412 -2.17 6.47 40.44
CA PHE A 412 -1.66 7.71 39.85
C PHE A 412 -2.67 8.85 40.00
N THR A 413 -2.17 10.06 40.22
CA THR A 413 -3.01 11.28 40.28
C THR A 413 -2.67 12.21 39.14
N CYS A 414 -3.64 13.01 38.72
CA CYS A 414 -3.41 13.99 37.67
C CYS A 414 -2.75 15.24 38.24
N ASN A 415 -1.51 15.49 37.85
CA ASN A 415 -0.88 16.78 38.10
C ASN A 415 -1.46 17.81 37.13
N GLN A 416 -2.21 18.78 37.65
CA GLN A 416 -2.88 19.78 36.82
C GLN A 416 -1.92 20.77 36.16
N THR A 417 -0.72 20.95 36.72
CA THR A 417 0.33 21.82 36.18
C THR A 417 1.03 21.18 35.00
N THR A 418 1.49 19.92 35.15
CA THR A 418 2.24 19.20 34.10
C THR A 418 1.34 18.40 33.15
N ARG A 419 0.04 18.28 33.46
CA ARG A 419 -0.96 17.46 32.72
C ARG A 419 -0.58 15.99 32.62
N ASN A 420 0.27 15.50 33.52
CA ASN A 420 0.77 14.13 33.55
C ASN A 420 0.21 13.35 34.73
N CYS A 421 -0.01 12.06 34.51
CA CYS A 421 -0.30 11.12 35.59
C CYS A 421 1.01 10.78 36.29
N GLN A 422 1.07 10.96 37.61
CA GLN A 422 2.30 10.75 38.37
C GLN A 422 2.10 10.03 39.69
#